data_AF-A0A2S9YJU6-F1
#
_entry.id   AF-A0A2S9YJU6-F1
#
_cell.length_a   1.000
_cell.length_b   1.000
_cell.length_c   1.000
_cell.angle_alpha   90.00
_cell.angle_beta   90.00
_cell.angle_gamma   90.00
#
_symmetry.space_group_name_H-M   'P 1'
#
loop_
_entity.id
_entity.type
_entity.pdbx_description
1 polymer ?
#
loop_
_entity_poly.entity_id
_entity_poly.type
_entity_poly.pdbx_seq_one_letter_code
_entity_poly.pdbx_strand_id
1 'polypeptide(L)' 'MAILISHRFSTVRSADQIVVLGHGRVVEQGSHEQLMANGGRYARLFTLQAEGYR' A
#
# COMPACT_ATOMS: atom_id res chain seq x y z
N MET A 1 14.35 -12.72 5.62
CA MET A 1 14.17 -11.32 5.16
C MET A 1 13.71 -11.37 3.72
N ALA A 2 12.54 -10.79 3.41
CA ALA A 2 11.97 -10.79 2.07
C ALA A 2 11.55 -9.38 1.68
N ILE A 3 11.74 -9.02 0.41
CA ILE A 3 11.25 -7.77 -0.18
C ILE A 3 10.29 -8.16 -1.30
N LEU A 4 9.08 -7.63 -1.23
CA LEU A 4 8.01 -7.89 -2.19
C LEU A 4 7.69 -6.60 -2.94
N ILE A 5 7.78 -6.64 -4.27
CA ILE A 5 7.33 -5.57 -5.15
C ILE A 5 6.10 -6.09 -5.87
N SER A 6 4.94 -5.49 -5.61
CA SER A 6 3.66 -5.94 -6.16
C SER A 6 2.80 -4.77 -6.58
N HIS A 7 2.08 -4.95 -7.68
CA HIS A 7 0.97 -4.08 -8.10
C HIS A 7 -0.39 -4.55 -7.54
N ARG A 8 -0.44 -5.74 -6.92
CA ARG A 8 -1.64 -6.31 -6.29
C ARG A 8 -1.62 -6.03 -4.80
N PHE A 9 -2.65 -5.35 -4.30
CA PHE A 9 -2.73 -4.93 -2.90
C PHE A 9 -2.98 -6.09 -1.92
N SER A 10 -3.56 -7.20 -2.38
CA SER A 10 -3.76 -8.41 -1.56
C SER A 10 -2.46 -9.00 -1.04
N THR A 11 -1.36 -8.88 -1.80
CA THR A 11 -0.04 -9.42 -1.42
C THR A 11 0.71 -8.49 -0.46
N VAL A 12 0.56 -7.17 -0.62
CA VAL A 12 1.26 -6.19 0.24
C VAL A 12 0.56 -5.98 1.58
N ARG A 13 -0.74 -6.32 1.71
CA ARG A 13 -1.50 -6.15 2.96
C ARG A 13 -0.89 -6.90 4.15
N SER A 14 -0.30 -8.07 3.94
CA SER A 14 0.30 -8.90 4.99
C SER A 14 1.75 -8.55 5.30
N ALA A 15 2.32 -7.53 4.64
CA ALA A 15 3.68 -7.11 4.92
C ALA A 15 3.75 -6.39 6.27
N ASP A 16 4.80 -6.68 7.05
CA ASP A 16 5.08 -5.98 8.30
C ASP A 16 5.26 -4.47 8.06
N GLN A 17 5.82 -4.13 6.89
CA GLN A 17 6.05 -2.77 6.47
C GLN A 17 5.80 -2.61 4.96
N ILE A 18 5.09 -1.54 4.61
CA ILE A 18 4.77 -1.15 3.24
C ILE A 18 5.45 0.18 2.95
N VAL A 19 6.06 0.28 1.77
CA VAL A 19 6.70 1.50 1.27
C VAL A 19 6.01 1.89 -0.04
N VAL A 20 5.46 3.11 -0.08
CA VAL A 20 4.83 3.65 -1.28
C VAL A 20 5.82 4.55 -1.99
N LEU A 21 6.04 4.26 -3.28
CA LEU A 21 6.89 5.06 -4.14
C LEU A 21 6.05 6.00 -5.01
N GLY A 22 6.50 7.24 -5.14
CA GLY A 22 5.95 8.24 -6.05
C GLY A 22 7.07 9.13 -6.58
N HIS A 23 7.12 9.31 -7.91
CA HIS A 23 8.15 10.13 -8.58
C HIS A 23 9.60 9.78 -8.16
N GLY A 24 9.89 8.48 -8.00
CA GLY A 24 11.22 8.00 -7.60
C GLY A 24 11.59 8.25 -6.13
N ARG A 25 10.63 8.61 -5.28
CA ARG A 25 10.84 8.83 -3.83
C ARG A 25 9.86 8.05 -2.99
N VAL A 26 10.24 7.73 -1.75
CA VAL A 26 9.32 7.21 -0.74
C VAL A 26 8.39 8.35 -0.34
N VAL A 27 7.09 8.17 -0.59
CA VAL A 27 6.06 9.15 -0.24
C VAL A 27 5.30 8.77 1.02
N GLU A 28 5.19 7.47 1.33
CA GLU A 28 4.58 6.96 2.55
C GLU A 28 5.25 5.65 2.97
N GLN A 29 5.27 5.39 4.28
CA GLN A 29 5.84 4.17 4.86
C GLN A 29 5.12 3.82 6.17
N GLY A 30 4.76 2.56 6.35
CA GLY A 30 4.07 2.09 7.56
C GLY A 30 3.45 0.71 7.38
N SER A 31 2.75 0.22 8.41
CA SER A 31 1.90 -0.97 8.28
C SER A 31 0.65 -0.66 7.45
N HIS A 32 -0.05 -1.69 6.98
CA HIS A 32 -1.33 -1.52 6.29
C HIS A 32 -2.32 -0.66 7.10
N GLU A 33 -2.46 -0.94 8.39
CA GLU A 33 -3.40 -0.23 9.27
C GLU A 33 -3.04 1.26 9.40
N GLN A 34 -1.76 1.56 9.60
CA GLN A 34 -1.27 2.94 9.70
C GLN A 34 -1.52 3.72 8.40
N LEU A 35 -1.21 3.12 7.25
CA LEU A 35 -1.38 3.77 5.96
C LEU A 35 -2.85 3.95 5.58
N MET A 36 -3.72 3.01 5.96
CA MET A 36 -5.17 3.16 5.81
C MET A 36 -5.72 4.28 6.70
N ALA A 37 -5.28 4.35 7.96
CA ALA A 37 -5.69 5.40 8.89
C ALA A 37 -5.24 6.80 8.45
N ASN A 38 -4.07 6.90 7.82
CA ASN A 38 -3.54 8.17 7.28
C ASN A 38 -4.34 8.69 6.09
N GLY A 39 -5.16 7.87 5.41
CA GLY A 39 -5.98 8.30 4.28
C GLY A 39 -5.19 8.80 3.06
N GLY A 40 -3.90 8.44 2.98
CA GLY A 40 -2.97 8.93 1.97
C GLY A 40 -3.13 8.29 0.58
N ARG A 41 -2.06 8.32 -0.21
CA ARG A 41 -2.00 7.71 -1.55
C ARG A 41 -2.17 6.20 -1.46
N TYR A 42 -1.59 5.54 -0.44
CA TYR A 42 -1.82 4.12 -0.21
C TYR A 42 -3.32 3.79 -0.09
N ALA A 43 -4.00 4.46 0.85
CA ALA A 43 -5.41 4.21 1.15
C ALA A 43 -6.31 4.46 -0.06
N ARG A 44 -6.07 5.55 -0.78
CA ARG A 44 -6.82 5.89 -2.00
C ARG A 44 -6.67 4.81 -3.08
N LEU A 45 -5.44 4.37 -3.35
CA LEU A 45 -5.18 3.33 -4.36
C LEU A 45 -5.74 1.97 -3.93
N PHE A 46 -5.66 1.64 -2.64
CA PHE A 46 -6.25 0.43 -2.09
C PHE A 46 -7.77 0.40 -2.28
N THR A 47 -8.48 1.49 -1.93
CA THR A 47 -9.93 1.58 -2.09
C THR A 47 -10.35 1.47 -3.56
N LEU A 48 -9.66 2.17 -4.47
CA LEU A 48 -9.95 2.09 -5.91
C LEU A 48 -9.76 0.66 -6.45
N GLN A 49 -8.73 -0.05 -6.00
CA GLN A 49 -8.53 -1.44 -6.42
C GLN A 49 -9.58 -2.38 -5.81
N ALA A 50 -10.00 -2.15 -4.56
CA ALA A 50 -11.02 -2.95 -3.88
C ALA A 50 -12.42 -2.79 -4.52
N GLU A 51 -12.75 -1.60 -5.05
CA GLU A 51 -14.00 -1.36 -5.78
C GLU A 51 -14.10 -2.15 -7.08
N GLY A 52 -12.98 -2.41 -7.76
CA GLY A 52 -12.94 -3.22 -8.98
C GLY A 52 -13.09 -4.73 -8.76
N TYR A 53 -13.14 -5.20 -7.51
CA TYR A 53 -13.40 -6.60 -7.15
C TYR A 53 -14.86 -6.87 -6.71
N ARG A 54 -15.75 -5.86 -6.71
CA ARG A 54 -17.20 -6.06 -6.64
C ARG A 54 -17.76 -6.37 -8.02
#